data_AF-A0A952AY29-F1
#
_entry.id   AF-A0A952AY29-F1
#
_cell.length_a   1.000
_cell.length_b   1.000
_cell.length_c   1.000
_cell.angle_alpha   90.00
_cell.angle_beta   90.00
_cell.angle_gamma   90.00
#
_symmetry.space_group_name_H-M   'P 1'
#
loop_
_entity.id
_entity.type
_entity.pdbx_description
1 polymer ?
#
loop_
_entity_poly.entity_id
_entity_poly.type
_entity_poly.pdbx_seq_one_letter_code
_entity_poly.pdbx_strand_id
1 'polypeptide(L)'
;MLRPTDYYSTLSNFGKRQGHLSVDVLSQEIFMPRQLIIILLVALVLVLMTVQNPNPVSVQFLSWEAKQVPVIIVILISLLAGIIISSVLGLIKQSKLKDEIRRLQREIDELKYATTDLPEEEETA
;
A
#
# COMPACT_ATOMS: atom_id res chain seq x y z
N MET A 1 -28.43 46.36 -17.18
CA MET A 1 -28.25 47.02 -15.86
C MET A 1 -28.26 45.91 -14.81
N LEU A 2 -27.08 45.39 -14.45
CA LEU A 2 -26.93 44.29 -13.50
C LEU A 2 -27.01 44.84 -12.07
N ARG A 3 -27.76 44.19 -11.18
CA ARG A 3 -27.93 44.67 -9.80
C ARG A 3 -26.64 44.40 -9.01
N PRO A 4 -26.20 45.32 -8.14
CA PRO A 4 -24.93 45.20 -7.41
C PRO A 4 -24.82 43.96 -6.50
N THR A 5 -25.92 43.28 -6.20
CA THR A 5 -25.99 42.15 -5.26
C THR A 5 -25.68 40.80 -5.90
N ASP A 6 -25.70 40.69 -7.23
CA ASP A 6 -25.53 39.39 -7.93
C ASP A 6 -24.06 39.01 -8.14
N TYR A 7 -23.11 39.83 -7.69
CA TYR A 7 -21.67 39.57 -7.81
C TYR A 7 -21.17 38.47 -6.88
N TYR A 8 -21.81 38.27 -5.72
CA TYR A 8 -21.30 37.34 -4.69
C TYR A 8 -21.70 35.87 -4.92
N SER A 9 -22.73 35.59 -5.74
CA SER A 9 -23.20 34.22 -5.98
C SER A 9 -22.37 33.49 -7.05
N THR A 10 -21.66 34.22 -7.90
CA THR A 10 -20.84 33.63 -8.98
C THR A 10 -19.41 33.34 -8.53
N LEU A 11 -18.86 34.12 -7.61
CA LEU A 11 -17.49 33.93 -7.10
C LEU A 11 -17.37 32.76 -6.10
N SER A 12 -18.46 32.38 -5.41
CA SER A 12 -18.43 31.25 -4.47
C SER A 12 -18.33 29.88 -5.16
N ASN A 13 -18.68 29.80 -6.45
CA ASN A 13 -18.64 28.55 -7.22
C ASN A 13 -17.26 28.25 -7.83
N PHE A 14 -16.36 29.23 -7.91
CA PHE A 14 -15.00 29.04 -8.45
C PHE A 14 -14.02 28.43 -7.43
N GLY A 15 -14.20 28.69 -6.14
CA GLY A 15 -13.35 28.12 -5.08
C GLY A 15 -13.57 26.62 -4.86
N LYS A 16 -14.74 26.08 -5.20
CA LYS A 16 -15.13 24.69 -4.89
C LYS A 16 -14.67 23.67 -5.93
N ARG A 17 -14.18 24.10 -7.10
CA ARG A 17 -13.73 23.20 -8.18
C ARG A 17 -12.21 23.05 -8.31
N GLN A 18 -11.42 23.89 -7.62
CA GLN A 18 -9.95 23.80 -7.66
C GLN A 18 -9.33 23.02 -6.47
N GLY A 19 -10.14 22.63 -5.49
CA GLY A 19 -9.68 21.93 -4.28
C GLY A 19 -9.40 20.44 -4.42
N HIS A 20 -9.57 19.83 -5.60
CA HIS A 20 -9.37 18.37 -5.73
C HIS A 20 -8.14 17.97 -6.56
N LEU A 21 -7.60 18.84 -7.43
CA LEU A 21 -6.58 18.44 -8.40
C LEU A 21 -5.15 18.89 -8.09
N SER A 22 -4.92 19.66 -7.01
CA SER A 22 -3.57 20.12 -6.63
C SER A 22 -3.05 19.60 -5.28
N VAL A 23 -3.90 19.02 -4.43
CA VAL A 23 -3.47 18.46 -3.14
C VAL A 23 -2.98 17.02 -3.24
N ASP A 24 -3.46 16.23 -4.21
CA ASP A 24 -2.98 14.85 -4.42
C ASP A 24 -1.64 14.79 -5.16
N VAL A 25 -1.30 15.79 -6.00
CA VAL A 25 -0.04 15.80 -6.77
C VAL A 25 1.15 16.31 -5.93
N LEU A 26 0.88 16.99 -4.81
CA LEU A 26 1.91 17.47 -3.88
C LEU A 26 2.10 16.55 -2.67
N SER A 27 1.32 15.47 -2.55
CA SER A 27 1.59 14.37 -1.61
C SER A 27 2.58 13.34 -2.18
N GLN A 28 3.43 13.76 -3.12
CA GLN A 28 4.65 13.04 -3.49
C GLN A 28 5.87 13.59 -2.72
N GLU A 29 5.65 14.16 -1.55
CA GLU A 29 6.74 14.43 -0.61
C GLU A 29 6.92 13.20 0.30
N ILE A 30 8.07 12.54 0.13
CA ILE A 30 8.69 11.60 1.07
C ILE A 30 8.26 10.13 0.92
N PHE A 31 8.76 9.48 -0.13
CA PHE A 31 9.26 8.09 0.01
C PHE A 31 10.53 8.12 0.88
N MET A 32 10.31 8.36 2.17
CA MET A 32 11.06 7.96 3.37
C MET A 32 12.61 7.90 3.25
N PRO A 33 13.37 8.96 3.65
CA PRO A 33 14.84 8.89 3.72
C PRO A 33 15.35 7.73 4.58
N ARG A 34 14.57 7.29 5.57
CA ARG A 34 14.84 6.11 6.39
C ARG A 34 14.99 4.83 5.58
N GLN A 35 14.21 4.64 4.51
CA GLN A 35 14.32 3.45 3.65
C GLN A 35 15.61 3.50 2.83
N LEU A 36 16.01 4.69 2.36
CA LEU A 36 17.30 4.86 1.67
C LEU A 36 18.48 4.53 2.58
N ILE A 37 18.44 4.96 3.84
CA ILE A 37 19.48 4.61 4.83
C ILE A 37 19.57 3.09 5.02
N ILE A 38 18.43 2.40 5.14
CA ILE A 38 18.39 0.95 5.28
C ILE A 38 18.95 0.26 4.02
N ILE A 39 18.53 0.68 2.83
CA ILE A 39 19.03 0.13 1.56
C ILE A 39 20.53 0.35 1.43
N LEU A 40 21.02 1.53 1.78
CA LEU A 40 22.45 1.86 1.76
C LEU A 40 23.24 0.98 2.73
N LEU A 41 22.74 0.78 3.95
CA LEU A 41 23.37 -0.10 4.93
C LEU A 41 23.41 -1.55 4.43
N VAL A 42 22.31 -2.05 3.86
CA VAL A 42 22.28 -3.39 3.26
C VAL A 42 23.30 -3.49 2.13
N ALA A 43 23.33 -2.53 1.21
CA ALA A 43 24.29 -2.52 0.11
C ALA A 43 25.75 -2.51 0.61
N LEU A 44 26.05 -1.72 1.65
CA LEU A 44 27.37 -1.71 2.28
C LEU A 44 27.74 -3.08 2.83
N VAL A 45 26.83 -3.75 3.54
CA VAL A 45 27.05 -5.11 4.07
C VAL A 45 27.30 -6.11 2.94
N LEU A 46 26.56 -6.02 1.82
CA LEU A 46 26.77 -6.90 0.65
C LEU A 46 28.14 -6.69 0.00
N VAL A 47 28.59 -5.44 -0.11
CA VAL A 47 29.93 -5.11 -0.61
C VAL A 47 31.00 -5.67 0.33
N LEU A 48 30.85 -5.46 1.64
CA LEU A 48 31.77 -6.01 2.64
C LEU A 48 31.82 -7.53 2.58
N MET A 49 30.69 -8.21 2.45
CA MET A 49 30.63 -9.66 2.28
C MET A 49 31.42 -10.12 1.04
N THR A 50 31.29 -9.41 -0.07
CA THR A 50 32.01 -9.71 -1.31
C THR A 50 33.52 -9.55 -1.15
N VAL A 51 33.97 -8.51 -0.43
CA VAL A 51 35.40 -8.21 -0.25
C VAL A 51 36.04 -9.05 0.85
N GLN A 52 35.36 -9.24 1.98
CA GLN A 52 35.89 -9.93 3.16
C GLN A 52 35.77 -11.45 3.06
N ASN A 53 34.77 -11.94 2.32
CA ASN A 53 34.57 -13.36 2.11
C ASN A 53 34.49 -13.66 0.60
N PRO A 54 35.61 -13.48 -0.13
CA PRO A 54 35.68 -13.83 -1.55
C PRO A 54 35.72 -15.35 -1.74
N ASN A 55 35.96 -16.10 -0.66
CA ASN A 55 36.05 -17.55 -0.68
C ASN A 55 34.68 -18.11 -1.05
N PRO A 56 34.60 -18.83 -2.17
CA PRO A 56 33.32 -19.30 -2.64
C PRO A 56 32.88 -20.50 -1.80
N VAL A 57 31.57 -20.63 -1.60
CA VAL A 57 30.97 -21.70 -0.80
C VAL A 57 30.38 -22.78 -1.69
N SER A 58 30.34 -24.00 -1.16
CA SER A 58 29.62 -25.11 -1.78
C SER A 58 28.20 -25.17 -1.23
N VAL A 59 27.22 -25.14 -2.13
CA VAL A 59 25.81 -25.25 -1.77
C VAL A 59 25.30 -26.60 -2.25
N GLN A 60 24.80 -27.41 -1.31
CA GLN A 60 24.14 -28.68 -1.60
C GLN A 60 22.65 -28.50 -1.38
N PHE A 61 21.85 -28.77 -2.42
CA PHE A 61 20.41 -28.64 -2.37
C PHE A 61 19.76 -29.89 -2.97
N LEU A 62 19.14 -30.70 -2.11
CA LEU A 62 18.62 -32.03 -2.44
C LEU A 62 19.70 -32.89 -3.13
N SER A 63 19.65 -32.99 -4.46
CA SER A 63 20.60 -33.78 -5.27
C SER A 63 21.52 -32.92 -6.13
N TRP A 64 21.42 -31.59 -6.04
CA TRP A 64 22.22 -30.64 -6.80
C TRP A 64 23.33 -30.08 -5.92
N GLU A 65 24.54 -30.05 -6.46
CA GLU A 65 25.70 -29.46 -5.82
C GLU A 65 26.25 -28.35 -6.70
N ALA A 66 26.22 -27.13 -6.17
CA ALA A 66 26.86 -25.98 -6.78
C ALA A 66 28.15 -25.68 -6.03
N LYS A 67 29.28 -26.01 -6.65
CA LYS A 67 30.61 -25.70 -6.11
C LYS A 67 31.02 -24.32 -6.56
N GLN A 68 31.78 -23.64 -5.71
CA GLN A 68 32.37 -22.34 -6.00
C GLN A 68 31.36 -21.21 -6.24
N VAL A 69 30.28 -21.16 -5.43
CA VAL A 69 29.30 -20.07 -5.50
C VAL A 69 29.73 -18.94 -4.55
N PRO A 70 29.86 -17.68 -5.00
CA PRO A 70 30.08 -16.56 -4.09
C PRO A 70 28.93 -16.42 -3.09
N VAL A 71 29.24 -16.16 -1.81
CA VAL A 71 28.25 -16.08 -0.72
C VAL A 71 27.14 -15.07 -1.02
N ILE A 72 27.48 -13.95 -1.66
CA ILE A 72 26.53 -12.91 -2.05
C ILE A 72 25.40 -13.43 -2.95
N ILE A 73 25.68 -14.36 -3.86
CA ILE A 73 24.69 -14.92 -4.77
C ILE A 73 23.65 -15.73 -3.99
N VAL A 74 24.11 -16.50 -3.01
CA VAL A 74 23.23 -17.29 -2.12
C VAL A 74 22.30 -16.35 -1.34
N ILE A 75 22.85 -15.30 -0.74
CA ILE A 75 22.08 -14.30 0.03
C ILE A 75 21.02 -13.63 -0.86
N LEU A 76 21.39 -13.21 -2.07
CA LEU A 76 20.47 -12.55 -2.99
C LEU A 76 19.30 -13.46 -3.39
N ILE A 77 19.59 -14.73 -3.70
CA ILE A 77 18.54 -15.71 -4.04
C ILE A 77 17.61 -15.94 -2.85
N SER A 78 18.16 -16.09 -1.64
CA SER A 78 17.35 -16.24 -0.43
C SER A 78 16.48 -15.01 -0.15
N LEU A 79 17.03 -13.81 -0.32
CA LEU A 79 16.29 -12.56 -0.14
C LEU A 79 15.15 -12.44 -1.16
N LEU A 80 15.44 -12.73 -2.44
CA LEU A 80 14.45 -12.73 -3.50
C LEU A 80 13.32 -13.73 -3.21
N ALA A 81 13.66 -14.96 -2.81
CA ALA A 81 12.69 -15.97 -2.44
C ALA A 81 11.80 -15.49 -1.28
N GLY A 82 12.39 -14.89 -0.25
CA GLY A 82 11.65 -14.30 0.87
C GLY A 82 10.67 -13.20 0.43
N ILE A 83 11.07 -12.31 -0.49
CA ILE A 83 10.21 -11.27 -1.06
C ILE A 83 9.05 -11.89 -1.84
N ILE A 84 9.32 -12.88 -2.69
CA ILE A 84 8.29 -13.56 -3.48
C ILE A 84 7.26 -14.22 -2.56
N ILE A 85 7.72 -15.00 -1.58
CA ILE A 85 6.85 -15.69 -0.61
C ILE A 85 6.01 -14.66 0.16
N SER A 86 6.64 -13.61 0.69
CA SER A 86 5.94 -12.56 1.45
C SER A 86 4.90 -11.83 0.62
N SER A 87 5.22 -11.55 -0.65
CA SER A 87 4.31 -10.89 -1.59
C SER A 87 3.08 -11.75 -1.86
N VAL A 88 3.28 -13.04 -2.15
CA VAL A 88 2.18 -13.98 -2.38
C VAL A 88 1.27 -14.08 -1.15
N LEU A 89 1.84 -14.23 0.04
CA LEU A 89 1.06 -14.26 1.29
C LEU A 89 0.30 -12.96 1.52
N GLY A 90 0.94 -11.81 1.23
CA GLY A 90 0.31 -10.50 1.31
C GLY A 90 -0.90 -10.36 0.39
N LEU A 91 -0.79 -10.81 -0.86
CA LEU A 91 -1.88 -10.79 -1.82
C LEU A 91 -3.06 -11.67 -1.37
N ILE A 92 -2.80 -12.87 -0.88
CA ILE A 92 -3.85 -13.78 -0.37
C ILE A 92 -4.60 -13.13 0.79
N LYS A 93 -3.88 -12.51 1.73
CA LYS A 93 -4.50 -11.81 2.86
C LYS A 93 -5.33 -10.62 2.39
N GLN A 94 -4.81 -9.81 1.47
CA GLN A 94 -5.54 -8.66 0.94
C GLN A 94 -6.84 -9.06 0.23
N SER A 95 -6.85 -10.16 -0.51
CA SER A 95 -8.07 -10.65 -1.16
C SER A 95 -9.15 -11.00 -0.13
N LYS A 96 -8.80 -11.74 0.93
CA LYS A 96 -9.75 -12.07 2.01
C LYS A 96 -10.30 -10.83 2.71
N LEU A 97 -9.43 -9.85 2.98
CA LEU A 97 -9.85 -8.59 3.61
C LEU A 97 -10.79 -7.78 2.70
N LYS A 98 -10.55 -7.76 1.40
CA LYS A 98 -11.44 -7.11 0.43
C LYS A 98 -12.82 -7.77 0.38
N ASP A 99 -12.86 -9.10 0.41
CA ASP A 99 -14.11 -9.85 0.43
C ASP A 99 -14.90 -9.59 1.72
N GLU A 100 -14.22 -9.54 2.88
CA GLU A 100 -14.86 -9.22 4.16
C GLU A 100 -15.41 -7.79 4.18
N ILE A 101 -14.66 -6.82 3.66
CA ILE A 101 -15.13 -5.43 3.51
C ILE A 101 -16.42 -5.40 2.68
N ARG A 102 -16.46 -6.12 1.55
CA ARG A 102 -17.64 -6.15 0.69
C ARG A 102 -18.84 -6.81 1.35
N ARG A 103 -18.62 -7.86 2.16
CA ARG A 103 -19.67 -8.52 2.94
C ARG A 103 -20.23 -7.60 4.01
N LEU A 104 -19.37 -6.99 4.81
CA LEU A 104 -19.77 -6.06 5.87
C LEU A 104 -20.50 -4.83 5.32
N GLN A 105 -20.09 -4.32 4.14
CA GLN A 105 -20.80 -3.24 3.46
C GLN A 105 -22.25 -3.61 3.11
N ARG A 106 -22.48 -4.82 2.59
CA ARG A 106 -23.84 -5.29 2.28
C ARG A 106 -24.70 -5.42 3.52
N GLU A 107 -24.15 -5.93 4.62
CA GLU A 107 -24.87 -6.07 5.88
C GLU A 107 -25.23 -4.70 6.48
N ILE A 108 -24.33 -3.71 6.38
CA ILE A 108 -24.63 -2.32 6.76
C ILE A 108 -25.76 -1.75 5.91
N ASP A 109 -25.74 -1.98 4.59
CA ASP A 109 -26.79 -1.48 3.69
C ASP A 109 -28.14 -2.13 4.01
N GLU A 110 -28.19 -3.46 4.18
CA GLU A 110 -29.41 -4.19 4.56
C GLU A 110 -30.00 -3.72 5.90
N LEU A 111 -29.16 -3.54 6.93
CA LEU A 111 -29.61 -3.04 8.23
C LEU A 111 -30.14 -1.60 8.17
N LYS A 112 -29.53 -0.75 7.32
CA LYS A 112 -30.02 0.62 7.09
C LYS A 112 -31.39 0.63 6.42
N TYR A 113 -31.61 -0.23 5.42
CA TYR A 113 -32.92 -0.35 4.77
C TYR A 113 -33.98 -0.91 5.74
N ALA A 114 -33.65 -1.91 6.55
CA ALA A 114 -34.55 -2.48 7.55
C ALA A 114 -34.98 -1.49 8.65
N THR A 115 -34.11 -0.53 9.00
CA THR A 115 -34.43 0.53 9.97
C THR A 115 -35.26 1.66 9.35
N THR A 116 -35.19 1.83 8.03
CA THR A 116 -35.93 2.86 7.28
C THR A 116 -37.39 2.44 6.97
N ASP A 117 -37.65 1.13 6.94
CA ASP A 117 -38.99 0.54 6.73
C ASP A 117 -39.76 0.29 8.03
N LEU A 118 -39.20 0.67 9.19
CA LEU A 118 -39.99 0.73 10.42
C LEU A 118 -41.03 1.84 10.22
N PRO A 119 -42.35 1.53 10.21
CA PRO A 119 -43.35 2.57 10.20
C PRO A 119 -43.02 3.45 11.40
N GLU A 120 -42.80 4.74 11.17
CA GLU A 120 -42.83 5.73 12.24
C GLU A 120 -44.12 5.43 12.98
N GLU A 121 -44.01 4.85 14.18
CA GLU A 121 -45.15 4.71 15.07
C GLU A 121 -45.71 6.12 15.17
N GLU A 122 -46.89 6.30 14.57
CA GLU A 122 -47.66 7.52 14.60
C GLU A 122 -47.53 8.11 16.00
N GLU A 123 -46.80 9.22 16.10
CA GLU A 123 -46.78 10.10 17.24
C GLU A 123 -48.20 10.69 17.37
N THR A 124 -49.10 9.86 17.88
CA THR A 124 -50.46 10.19 18.28
C THR A 124 -50.46 10.23 19.80
N ALA A 125 -50.16 11.41 20.34
CA ALA A 125 -50.59 11.82 21.67
C ALA A 125 -50.60 13.36 21.76
#